data_AF-A0A0Q5UII0-F1
#
_entry.id   AF-A0A0Q5UII0-F1
#
_cell.length_a   1.000
_cell.length_b   1.000
_cell.length_c   1.000
_cell.angle_alpha   90.00
_cell.angle_beta   90.00
_cell.angle_gamma   90.00
#
_symmetry.space_group_name_H-M   'P 1'
#
loop_
_entity.id
_entity.type
_entity.pdbx_description
1 polymer ?
#
loop_
_entity_poly.entity_id
_entity_poly.type
_entity_poly.pdbx_seq_one_letter_code
_entity_poly.pdbx_strand_id
1 'polypeptide(L)'
;MIAAGLALAGSAVVVSSSLVSSAAPAQGQAATTPETHVPVLSVTIVARYPHDRTAFTEGLLWHDGALYESTGQERQSDVRRVSLADGKILAKARIDPAQFGEGLALWKDQLVSLTWHDGIAHRWDVRTLKLKGQNRYTGEGWGLTSDGVSLLQSDGSPAIIFRDPLTLAERRRVAVTIDGRPLRDINELEYIHGALLANVWHTGFLVRIDPKTGKVGAVIDLRPLVAEVAATDREAVLNGIAWDAKADRLFVTGKYWPTLFEIKIAAAPR
;
A
#
# COMPACT_ATOMS: atom_id res chain seq x y z
N MET A 1 -42.69 39.84 101.41
CA MET A 1 -42.66 41.17 100.77
C MET A 1 -42.57 40.98 99.27
N ILE A 2 -43.65 41.42 98.60
CA ILE A 2 -43.91 41.76 97.19
C ILE A 2 -43.21 40.97 96.06
N ALA A 3 -44.08 40.45 95.20
CA ALA A 3 -43.86 39.63 94.03
C ALA A 3 -43.76 40.45 92.71
N ALA A 4 -43.32 39.72 91.67
CA ALA A 4 -43.78 39.74 90.28
C ALA A 4 -43.62 41.01 89.41
N GLY A 5 -42.74 40.88 88.39
CA GLY A 5 -43.13 40.57 87.00
C GLY A 5 -43.65 41.70 86.10
N LEU A 6 -42.94 41.97 84.99
CA LEU A 6 -43.37 42.49 83.67
C LEU A 6 -42.06 42.74 82.85
N ALA A 7 -41.92 42.68 81.54
CA ALA A 7 -42.56 42.03 80.40
C ALA A 7 -41.59 42.23 79.20
N LEU A 8 -41.71 41.38 78.18
CA LEU A 8 -40.89 41.35 76.96
C LEU A 8 -41.00 42.61 76.09
N ALA A 9 -39.94 42.92 75.36
CA ALA A 9 -40.02 43.52 74.03
C ALA A 9 -38.91 42.93 73.12
N GLY A 10 -39.31 42.40 71.96
CA GLY A 10 -38.43 41.75 71.01
C GLY A 10 -37.68 42.73 70.10
N SER A 11 -36.68 42.20 69.39
CA SER A 11 -36.10 42.85 68.21
C SER A 11 -35.73 41.76 67.21
N ALA A 12 -36.40 41.81 66.07
CA ALA A 12 -36.17 40.93 64.94
C ALA A 12 -34.90 41.35 64.20
N VAL A 13 -33.98 40.40 63.97
CA VAL A 13 -32.79 40.60 63.14
C VAL A 13 -33.14 40.16 61.72
N VAL A 14 -33.15 41.10 60.79
CA VAL A 14 -33.28 40.84 59.35
C VAL A 14 -31.87 40.62 58.80
N VAL A 15 -31.52 39.37 58.48
CA VAL A 15 -30.28 39.06 57.74
C VAL A 15 -30.63 39.02 56.25
N SER A 16 -30.15 40.01 55.50
CA SER A 16 -30.32 40.07 54.05
C SER A 16 -29.37 39.07 53.38
N SER A 17 -29.93 38.09 52.68
CA SER A 17 -29.17 37.09 51.92
C SER A 17 -28.77 37.66 50.55
N SER A 18 -27.50 38.02 50.38
CA SER A 18 -26.95 38.39 49.08
C SER A 18 -26.78 37.14 48.20
N LEU A 19 -27.57 37.05 47.12
CA LEU A 19 -27.44 36.02 46.09
C LEU A 19 -26.19 36.29 45.25
N VAL A 20 -25.14 35.47 45.46
CA VAL A 20 -23.99 35.42 44.54
C VAL A 20 -24.39 34.50 43.38
N SER A 21 -24.66 35.09 42.22
CA SER A 21 -24.88 34.34 40.98
C SER A 21 -23.53 33.79 40.49
N SER A 22 -23.29 32.50 40.64
CA SER A 22 -22.17 31.84 39.97
C SER A 22 -22.55 31.57 38.52
N ALA A 23 -21.93 32.30 37.60
CA ALA A 23 -22.00 31.98 36.18
C ALA A 23 -21.16 30.72 35.95
N ALA A 24 -21.80 29.62 35.54
CA ALA A 24 -21.11 28.41 35.12
C ALA A 24 -20.28 28.71 33.85
N PRO A 25 -19.04 28.20 33.73
CA PRO A 25 -18.28 28.36 32.50
C PRO A 25 -18.98 27.60 31.38
N ALA A 26 -19.25 28.31 30.28
CA ALA A 26 -19.77 27.71 29.06
C ALA A 26 -18.78 26.64 28.57
N GLN A 27 -19.20 25.38 28.61
CA GLN A 27 -18.45 24.29 28.00
C GLN A 27 -18.42 24.52 26.49
N GLY A 28 -17.29 25.00 25.99
CA GLY A 28 -17.04 25.08 24.56
C GLY A 28 -17.17 23.69 23.96
N GLN A 29 -18.18 23.48 23.12
CA GLN A 29 -18.25 22.30 22.28
C GLN A 29 -16.99 22.29 21.40
N ALA A 30 -16.09 21.36 21.67
CA ALA A 30 -14.97 21.10 20.78
C ALA A 30 -15.57 20.79 19.40
N ALA A 31 -15.23 21.59 18.40
CA ALA A 31 -15.62 21.34 17.03
C ALA A 31 -15.05 19.98 16.63
N THR A 32 -15.93 18.98 16.49
CA THR A 32 -15.59 17.71 15.87
C THR A 32 -15.31 17.99 14.41
N THR A 33 -14.03 18.09 14.06
CA THR A 33 -13.59 18.05 12.66
C THR A 33 -14.19 16.79 12.03
N PRO A 34 -14.91 16.86 10.90
CA PRO A 34 -15.41 15.65 10.25
C PRO A 34 -14.24 14.72 9.96
N GLU A 35 -14.28 13.49 10.48
CA GLU A 35 -13.36 12.44 10.05
C GLU A 35 -13.69 12.13 8.59
N THR A 36 -12.91 12.68 7.67
CA THR A 36 -12.97 12.30 6.25
C THR A 36 -12.36 10.91 6.13
N HIS A 37 -13.19 9.88 6.20
CA HIS A 37 -12.78 8.50 6.01
C HIS A 37 -12.22 8.30 4.61
N VAL A 38 -11.17 7.49 4.46
CA VAL A 38 -10.62 7.13 3.14
C VAL A 38 -11.71 6.45 2.28
N PRO A 39 -11.97 6.93 1.05
CA PRO A 39 -12.99 6.34 0.19
C PRO A 39 -12.59 4.96 -0.31
N VAL A 40 -13.57 4.07 -0.43
CA VAL A 40 -13.41 2.75 -1.06
C VAL A 40 -13.96 2.80 -2.49
N LEU A 41 -13.14 2.46 -3.46
CA LEU A 41 -13.43 2.50 -4.89
C LEU A 41 -13.64 1.09 -5.42
N SER A 42 -14.68 0.91 -6.24
CA SER A 42 -14.89 -0.34 -6.99
C SER A 42 -14.07 -0.35 -8.28
N VAL A 43 -13.99 -1.53 -8.89
CA VAL A 43 -13.36 -1.71 -10.20
C VAL A 43 -14.31 -2.34 -11.20
N THR A 44 -14.05 -2.09 -12.49
CA THR A 44 -14.64 -2.82 -13.61
C THR A 44 -13.56 -3.62 -14.30
N ILE A 45 -13.82 -4.91 -14.55
CA ILE A 45 -12.92 -5.76 -15.35
C ILE A 45 -13.13 -5.42 -16.83
N VAL A 46 -12.04 -5.00 -17.50
CA VAL A 46 -12.01 -4.69 -18.93
C VAL A 46 -11.71 -5.95 -19.73
N ALA A 47 -10.70 -6.72 -19.30
CA ALA A 47 -10.28 -7.93 -19.97
C ALA A 47 -9.66 -8.93 -18.98
N ARG A 48 -9.58 -10.19 -19.42
CA ARG A 48 -8.94 -11.30 -18.71
C ARG A 48 -7.93 -11.94 -19.64
N TYR A 49 -6.74 -12.18 -19.14
CA TYR A 49 -5.64 -12.78 -19.87
C TYR A 49 -5.14 -14.03 -19.14
N PRO A 50 -4.64 -15.06 -19.86
CA PRO A 50 -4.03 -16.22 -19.22
C PRO A 50 -2.82 -15.81 -18.37
N HIS A 51 -2.73 -16.39 -17.17
CA HIS A 51 -1.56 -16.25 -16.29
C HIS A 51 -1.05 -17.63 -15.86
N ASP A 52 0.26 -17.73 -15.61
CA ASP A 52 0.92 -18.99 -15.24
C ASP A 52 0.50 -19.40 -13.83
N ARG A 53 -0.20 -20.54 -13.72
CA ARG A 53 -0.68 -21.09 -12.43
C ARG A 53 0.46 -21.55 -11.50
N THR A 54 1.69 -21.60 -12.00
CA THR A 54 2.87 -21.96 -11.21
C THR A 54 3.68 -20.74 -10.76
N ALA A 55 3.32 -19.53 -11.21
CA ALA A 55 4.03 -18.31 -10.88
C ALA A 55 3.62 -17.79 -9.50
N PHE A 56 4.57 -17.75 -8.56
CA PHE A 56 4.41 -17.04 -7.29
C PHE A 56 4.76 -15.56 -7.50
N THR A 57 3.85 -14.77 -8.05
CA THR A 57 4.10 -13.38 -8.46
C THR A 57 4.52 -12.49 -7.28
N GLU A 58 5.71 -11.89 -7.36
CA GLU A 58 6.24 -10.95 -6.35
C GLU A 58 6.56 -9.56 -6.89
N GLY A 59 6.68 -9.41 -8.21
CA GLY A 59 6.79 -8.11 -8.86
C GLY A 59 6.26 -8.19 -10.27
N LEU A 60 5.49 -7.20 -10.70
CA LEU A 60 4.92 -7.14 -12.04
C LEU A 60 5.14 -5.73 -12.61
N LEU A 61 5.48 -5.64 -13.90
CA LEU A 61 5.49 -4.35 -14.60
C LEU A 61 5.18 -4.52 -16.07
N TRP A 62 4.71 -3.45 -16.69
CA TRP A 62 4.50 -3.38 -18.13
C TRP A 62 5.64 -2.61 -18.80
N HIS A 63 6.22 -3.19 -19.85
CA HIS A 63 7.23 -2.49 -20.64
C HIS A 63 7.27 -2.98 -22.09
N ASP A 64 7.29 -2.04 -23.04
CA ASP A 64 7.46 -2.28 -24.48
C ASP A 64 6.57 -3.41 -25.06
N GLY A 65 5.30 -3.44 -24.64
CA GLY A 65 4.31 -4.38 -25.19
C GLY A 65 4.28 -5.76 -24.53
N ALA A 66 5.05 -5.96 -23.47
CA ALA A 66 5.10 -7.20 -22.71
C ALA A 66 4.97 -6.96 -21.21
N LEU A 67 4.56 -8.00 -20.49
CA LEU A 67 4.69 -8.06 -19.05
C LEU A 67 6.11 -8.50 -18.69
N TYR A 68 6.63 -7.93 -17.62
CA TYR A 68 7.80 -8.44 -16.93
C TYR A 68 7.38 -8.82 -15.52
N GLU A 69 7.84 -9.97 -15.07
CA GLU A 69 7.42 -10.56 -13.80
C GLU A 69 8.64 -11.10 -13.07
N SER A 70 8.67 -10.88 -11.76
CA SER A 70 9.56 -11.56 -10.82
C SER A 70 8.73 -12.53 -10.00
N THR A 71 9.19 -13.77 -9.90
CA THR A 71 8.52 -14.81 -9.12
C THR A 71 9.36 -15.23 -7.93
N GLY A 72 8.68 -15.52 -6.83
CA GLY A 72 9.26 -16.08 -5.61
C GLY A 72 9.31 -17.61 -5.62
N GLN A 73 9.52 -18.16 -4.42
CA GLN A 73 9.78 -19.57 -4.08
C GLN A 73 11.25 -20.00 -4.23
N GLU A 74 11.75 -20.67 -3.18
CA GLU A 74 13.11 -21.22 -3.16
C GLU A 74 13.34 -22.14 -4.35
N ARG A 75 14.50 -22.00 -5.00
CA ARG A 75 14.92 -22.76 -6.20
C ARG A 75 14.05 -22.58 -7.44
N GLN A 76 12.95 -21.83 -7.35
CA GLN A 76 11.99 -21.62 -8.43
C GLN A 76 11.95 -20.16 -8.90
N SER A 77 12.51 -19.24 -8.10
CA SER A 77 12.51 -17.81 -8.39
C SER A 77 13.18 -17.47 -9.72
N ASP A 78 12.54 -16.64 -10.52
CA ASP A 78 13.06 -16.13 -11.78
C ASP A 78 12.50 -14.76 -12.12
N VAL A 79 13.18 -14.06 -13.04
CA VAL A 79 12.65 -12.90 -13.74
C VAL A 79 12.32 -13.31 -15.16
N ARG A 80 11.14 -12.96 -15.65
CA ARG A 80 10.61 -13.38 -16.95
C ARG A 80 9.97 -12.24 -17.71
N ARG A 81 9.98 -12.36 -19.04
CA ARG A 81 9.20 -11.54 -19.96
C ARG A 81 8.08 -12.39 -20.52
N VAL A 82 6.84 -11.89 -20.45
CA VAL A 82 5.62 -12.66 -20.72
C VAL A 82 4.76 -11.94 -21.78
N SER A 83 4.23 -12.71 -22.71
CA SER A 83 3.24 -12.25 -23.69
C SER A 83 1.89 -12.05 -23.00
N LEU A 84 1.32 -10.84 -23.13
CA LEU A 84 -0.02 -10.54 -22.58
C LEU A 84 -1.10 -11.42 -23.18
N ALA A 85 -1.03 -11.68 -24.49
CA ALA A 85 -2.14 -12.29 -25.23
C ALA A 85 -2.41 -13.74 -24.82
N ASP A 86 -1.36 -14.49 -24.49
CA ASP A 86 -1.43 -15.93 -24.26
C ASP A 86 -0.66 -16.41 -23.03
N GLY A 87 -0.09 -15.51 -22.23
CA GLY A 87 0.66 -15.85 -21.01
C GLY A 87 1.97 -16.58 -21.25
N LYS A 88 2.46 -16.66 -22.51
CA LYS A 88 3.69 -17.39 -22.82
C LYS A 88 4.92 -16.64 -22.30
N ILE A 89 5.81 -17.40 -21.65
CA ILE A 89 7.15 -16.92 -21.29
C ILE A 89 7.98 -16.76 -22.56
N LEU A 90 8.33 -15.52 -22.89
CA LEU A 90 9.13 -15.14 -24.06
C LEU A 90 10.63 -15.19 -23.76
N ALA A 91 11.01 -14.92 -22.53
CA ALA A 91 12.37 -15.03 -22.01
C ALA A 91 12.33 -15.20 -20.49
N LYS A 92 13.32 -15.87 -19.91
CA LYS A 92 13.48 -15.97 -18.45
C LYS A 92 14.93 -16.07 -18.03
N ALA A 93 15.22 -15.58 -16.84
CA ALA A 93 16.51 -15.72 -16.16
C ALA A 93 16.27 -16.16 -14.73
N ARG A 94 16.92 -17.25 -14.32
CA ARG A 94 16.80 -17.77 -12.95
C ARG A 94 17.49 -16.85 -11.96
N ILE A 95 16.86 -16.65 -10.82
CA ILE A 95 17.50 -16.12 -9.61
C ILE A 95 18.28 -17.28 -8.97
N ASP A 96 19.31 -16.96 -8.17
CA ASP A 96 20.10 -17.99 -7.47
C ASP A 96 19.16 -18.92 -6.68
N PRO A 97 19.29 -20.25 -6.78
CA PRO A 97 18.38 -21.18 -6.11
C PRO A 97 18.30 -21.05 -4.57
N ALA A 98 19.30 -20.44 -3.93
CA ALA A 98 19.32 -20.17 -2.50
C ALA A 98 18.51 -18.92 -2.11
N GLN A 99 18.06 -18.12 -3.09
CA GLN A 99 17.39 -16.85 -2.88
C GLN A 99 15.90 -16.96 -3.22
N PHE A 100 15.12 -16.09 -2.58
CA PHE A 100 13.71 -15.90 -2.87
C PHE A 100 13.54 -14.56 -3.61
N GLY A 101 13.08 -14.60 -4.86
CA GLY A 101 12.86 -13.42 -5.69
C GLY A 101 11.65 -12.61 -5.26
N GLU A 102 11.75 -11.29 -5.33
CA GLU A 102 10.73 -10.35 -4.84
C GLU A 102 10.41 -9.26 -5.89
N GLY A 103 10.00 -8.07 -5.48
CA GLY A 103 9.59 -6.96 -6.32
C GLY A 103 10.54 -6.59 -7.46
N LEU A 104 9.96 -6.04 -8.52
CA LEU A 104 10.62 -5.79 -9.80
C LEU A 104 10.31 -4.37 -10.28
N ALA A 105 11.33 -3.59 -10.60
CA ALA A 105 11.15 -2.28 -11.21
C ALA A 105 12.01 -2.09 -12.46
N LEU A 106 11.53 -1.27 -13.38
CA LEU A 106 12.31 -0.78 -14.50
C LEU A 106 13.08 0.47 -14.07
N TRP A 107 14.39 0.47 -14.31
CA TRP A 107 15.23 1.65 -14.21
C TRP A 107 16.07 1.82 -15.48
N LYS A 108 15.68 2.78 -16.32
CA LYS A 108 16.27 3.03 -17.65
C LYS A 108 16.18 1.77 -18.52
N ASP A 109 17.32 1.19 -18.90
CA ASP A 109 17.46 0.01 -19.74
C ASP A 109 17.66 -1.29 -18.92
N GLN A 110 17.43 -1.23 -17.60
CA GLN A 110 17.63 -2.35 -16.70
C GLN A 110 16.38 -2.65 -15.89
N LEU A 111 16.17 -3.94 -15.62
CA LEU A 111 15.28 -4.37 -14.55
C LEU A 111 16.09 -4.49 -13.27
N VAL A 112 15.50 -4.09 -12.15
CA VAL A 112 16.01 -4.30 -10.80
C VAL A 112 15.04 -5.21 -10.09
N SER A 113 15.47 -6.41 -9.68
CA SER A 113 14.65 -7.34 -8.90
C SER A 113 15.22 -7.54 -7.51
N LEU A 114 14.36 -7.51 -6.49
CA LEU A 114 14.72 -7.71 -5.10
C LEU A 114 14.81 -9.19 -4.73
N THR A 115 15.29 -9.43 -3.52
CA THR A 115 15.25 -10.70 -2.81
C THR A 115 14.59 -10.51 -1.44
N TRP A 116 14.00 -11.54 -0.85
CA TRP A 116 13.28 -11.36 0.41
C TRP A 116 14.20 -10.99 1.58
N HIS A 117 15.07 -11.92 2.00
CA HIS A 117 15.94 -11.72 3.17
C HIS A 117 17.42 -11.53 2.84
N ASP A 118 17.84 -11.75 1.59
CA ASP A 118 19.26 -11.76 1.23
C ASP A 118 19.89 -10.36 1.10
N GLY A 119 19.06 -9.31 1.03
CA GLY A 119 19.53 -7.94 0.85
C GLY A 119 20.25 -7.74 -0.50
N ILE A 120 19.83 -8.47 -1.54
CA ILE A 120 20.41 -8.43 -2.89
C ILE A 120 19.37 -7.88 -3.87
N ALA A 121 19.77 -6.87 -4.64
CA ALA A 121 19.04 -6.42 -5.81
C ALA A 121 19.81 -6.84 -7.07
N HIS A 122 19.24 -7.73 -7.87
CA HIS A 122 19.82 -8.13 -9.15
C HIS A 122 19.50 -7.09 -10.22
N ARG A 123 20.45 -6.84 -11.12
CA ARG A 123 20.27 -5.98 -12.29
C ARG A 123 20.29 -6.81 -13.54
N TRP A 124 19.23 -6.71 -14.33
CA TRP A 124 19.07 -7.45 -15.57
C TRP A 124 19.00 -6.50 -16.74
N ASP A 125 19.60 -6.88 -17.85
CA ASP A 125 19.37 -6.22 -19.13
C ASP A 125 17.90 -6.38 -19.53
N VAL A 126 17.14 -5.30 -19.70
CA VAL A 126 15.68 -5.39 -19.91
C VAL A 126 15.29 -6.18 -21.17
N ARG A 127 16.14 -6.17 -22.20
CA ARG A 127 15.85 -6.81 -23.49
C ARG A 127 16.17 -8.30 -23.48
N THR A 128 17.28 -8.66 -22.83
CA THR A 128 17.85 -10.02 -22.89
C THR A 128 17.73 -10.81 -21.59
N LEU A 129 17.37 -10.15 -20.48
CA LEU A 129 17.38 -10.68 -19.11
C LEU A 129 18.75 -11.22 -18.66
N LYS A 130 19.85 -10.84 -19.33
CA LYS A 130 21.19 -11.17 -18.87
C LYS A 130 21.51 -10.40 -17.59
N LEU A 131 22.04 -11.09 -16.58
CA LEU A 131 22.51 -10.45 -15.36
C LEU A 131 23.66 -9.47 -15.69
N LYS A 132 23.50 -8.21 -15.27
CA LYS A 132 24.46 -7.12 -15.47
C LYS A 132 25.27 -6.83 -14.21
N GLY A 133 24.75 -7.21 -13.05
CA GLY A 133 25.39 -7.01 -11.76
C GLY A 133 24.38 -7.10 -10.63
N GLN A 134 24.84 -6.77 -9.43
CA GLN A 134 24.04 -6.79 -8.21
C GLN A 134 24.37 -5.57 -7.34
N ASN A 135 23.38 -5.12 -6.57
CA ASN A 135 23.58 -4.20 -5.47
C ASN A 135 23.17 -4.85 -4.15
N ARG A 136 23.65 -4.27 -3.05
CA ARG A 136 23.20 -4.62 -1.70
C ARG A 136 22.24 -3.55 -1.17
N TYR A 137 21.27 -3.99 -0.38
CA TYR A 137 20.45 -3.12 0.45
C TYR A 137 20.25 -3.75 1.84
N THR A 138 19.77 -2.94 2.77
CA THR A 138 19.46 -3.34 4.14
C THR A 138 17.96 -3.57 4.32
N GLY A 139 17.61 -4.52 5.19
CA GLY A 139 16.22 -4.92 5.46
C GLY A 139 15.68 -5.93 4.46
N GLU A 140 14.40 -6.24 4.58
CA GLU A 140 13.70 -7.10 3.63
C GLU A 140 13.39 -6.34 2.33
N GLY A 141 13.22 -7.07 1.23
CA GLY A 141 12.66 -6.54 -0.01
C GLY A 141 11.33 -7.21 -0.31
N TRP A 142 10.26 -6.44 -0.47
CA TRP A 142 8.95 -6.93 -0.91
C TRP A 142 8.67 -6.30 -2.28
N GLY A 143 7.83 -5.28 -2.39
CA GLY A 143 7.57 -4.57 -3.65
C GLY A 143 8.65 -3.57 -4.05
N LEU A 144 8.76 -3.31 -5.36
CA LEU A 144 9.66 -2.31 -5.93
C LEU A 144 9.00 -1.65 -7.16
N THR A 145 8.99 -0.32 -7.23
CA THR A 145 8.64 0.44 -8.45
C THR A 145 9.58 1.64 -8.62
N SER A 146 9.35 2.49 -9.63
CA SER A 146 10.11 3.72 -9.82
C SER A 146 9.22 4.93 -10.09
N ASP A 147 9.55 6.06 -9.48
CA ASP A 147 8.96 7.37 -9.79
C ASP A 147 9.74 8.14 -10.89
N GLY A 148 10.72 7.49 -11.52
CA GLY A 148 11.64 8.10 -12.50
C GLY A 148 12.83 8.85 -11.89
N VAL A 149 12.88 9.02 -10.57
CA VAL A 149 13.97 9.70 -9.83
C VAL A 149 14.64 8.77 -8.81
N SER A 150 13.85 7.90 -8.20
CA SER A 150 14.21 6.95 -7.17
C SER A 150 13.57 5.59 -7.46
N LEU A 151 14.08 4.56 -6.78
CA LEU A 151 13.37 3.30 -6.61
C LEU A 151 12.57 3.38 -5.31
N LEU A 152 11.30 3.00 -5.35
CA LEU A 152 10.42 2.98 -4.19
C LEU A 152 10.25 1.52 -3.78
N GLN A 153 10.68 1.19 -2.56
CA GLN A 153 10.63 -0.16 -2.01
C GLN A 153 9.68 -0.24 -0.81
N SER A 154 8.90 -1.31 -0.76
CA SER A 154 8.22 -1.79 0.45
C SER A 154 8.97 -2.99 1.05
N ASP A 155 8.73 -3.25 2.33
CA ASP A 155 9.34 -4.32 3.11
C ASP A 155 8.36 -4.94 4.11
N GLY A 156 7.04 -4.81 3.85
CA GLY A 156 5.97 -5.21 4.77
C GLY A 156 5.77 -4.27 5.98
N SER A 157 6.71 -3.35 6.25
CA SER A 157 6.55 -2.34 7.30
C SER A 157 5.59 -1.22 6.87
N PRO A 158 5.14 -0.34 7.80
CA PRO A 158 4.28 0.78 7.45
C PRO A 158 5.08 1.98 6.89
N ALA A 159 5.99 1.71 5.95
CA ALA A 159 6.81 2.74 5.33
C ALA A 159 7.17 2.39 3.88
N ILE A 160 7.37 3.42 3.06
CA ILE A 160 7.99 3.31 1.74
C ILE A 160 9.41 3.88 1.81
N ILE A 161 10.38 3.09 1.37
CA ILE A 161 11.78 3.44 1.34
C ILE A 161 12.13 3.95 -0.06
N PHE A 162 12.64 5.18 -0.14
CA PHE A 162 13.13 5.77 -1.39
C PHE A 162 14.62 5.50 -1.49
N ARG A 163 15.01 4.70 -2.47
CA ARG A 163 16.38 4.28 -2.70
C ARG A 163 17.00 5.03 -3.86
N ASP A 164 18.29 5.29 -3.70
CA ASP A 164 19.14 5.70 -4.80
C ASP A 164 19.15 4.60 -5.87
N PRO A 165 18.80 4.90 -7.12
CA PRO A 165 18.57 3.88 -8.12
C PRO A 165 19.85 3.25 -8.67
N LEU A 166 21.04 3.79 -8.35
CA LEU A 166 22.33 3.23 -8.76
C LEU A 166 22.95 2.38 -7.65
N THR A 167 22.90 2.89 -6.42
CA THR A 167 23.59 2.31 -5.25
C THR A 167 22.67 1.51 -4.33
N LEU A 168 21.35 1.70 -4.42
CA LEU A 168 20.31 1.17 -3.53
C LEU A 168 20.37 1.71 -2.09
N ALA A 169 21.23 2.71 -1.83
CA ALA A 169 21.28 3.41 -0.57
C ALA A 169 19.93 4.09 -0.27
N GLU A 170 19.45 3.97 0.97
CA GLU A 170 18.26 4.70 1.41
C GLU A 170 18.54 6.21 1.39
N ARG A 171 17.71 6.95 0.66
CA ARG A 171 17.75 8.42 0.62
C ARG A 171 16.78 9.03 1.61
N ARG A 172 15.60 8.44 1.74
CA ARG A 172 14.55 8.82 2.70
C ARG A 172 13.55 7.69 2.85
N ARG A 173 12.72 7.78 3.88
CA ARG A 173 11.54 6.93 4.06
C ARG A 173 10.32 7.78 4.39
N VAL A 174 9.14 7.27 4.05
CA VAL A 174 7.85 7.90 4.35
C VAL A 174 6.98 6.90 5.09
N ALA A 175 6.48 7.29 6.27
CA ALA A 175 5.52 6.47 7.01
C ALA A 175 4.16 6.47 6.30
N VAL A 176 3.58 5.29 6.10
CA VAL A 176 2.29 5.13 5.42
C VAL A 176 1.18 5.05 6.45
N THR A 177 0.13 5.84 6.25
CA THR A 177 -1.03 5.87 7.15
C THR A 177 -2.35 5.85 6.41
N ILE A 178 -3.32 5.13 6.98
CA ILE A 178 -4.73 5.13 6.60
C ILE A 178 -5.55 5.62 7.79
N ASP A 179 -6.35 6.66 7.59
CA ASP A 179 -7.11 7.33 8.68
C ASP A 179 -6.25 7.63 9.93
N GLY A 180 -5.02 8.11 9.71
CA GLY A 180 -4.06 8.46 10.75
C GLY A 180 -3.38 7.29 11.45
N ARG A 181 -3.69 6.04 11.09
CA ARG A 181 -3.07 4.83 11.67
C ARG A 181 -2.02 4.24 10.72
N PRO A 182 -0.89 3.70 11.24
CA PRO A 182 0.10 3.03 10.39
C PRO A 182 -0.52 1.86 9.61
N LEU A 183 -0.29 1.80 8.30
CA LEU A 183 -0.73 0.70 7.44
C LEU A 183 0.44 -0.25 7.19
N ARG A 184 0.35 -1.50 7.68
CA ARG A 184 1.38 -2.54 7.52
C ARG A 184 1.10 -3.42 6.30
N ASP A 185 1.99 -4.38 6.06
CA ASP A 185 1.85 -5.45 5.07
C ASP A 185 1.77 -4.93 3.64
N ILE A 186 2.43 -3.79 3.39
CA ILE A 186 2.57 -3.18 2.08
C ILE A 186 3.49 -4.07 1.25
N ASN A 187 2.95 -4.62 0.17
CA ASN A 187 3.63 -5.59 -0.67
C ASN A 187 3.94 -4.98 -2.04
N GLU A 188 3.54 -5.61 -3.13
CA GLU A 188 3.85 -5.15 -4.49
C GLU A 188 3.35 -3.72 -4.77
N LEU A 189 4.11 -2.99 -5.60
CA LEU A 189 4.00 -1.55 -5.79
C LEU A 189 3.93 -1.18 -7.28
N GLU A 190 3.15 -0.17 -7.62
CA GLU A 190 3.22 0.47 -8.95
C GLU A 190 3.00 1.99 -8.89
N TYR A 191 3.85 2.76 -9.58
CA TYR A 191 3.79 4.23 -9.60
C TYR A 191 3.01 4.75 -10.81
N ILE A 192 1.85 5.37 -10.56
CA ILE A 192 0.90 5.77 -11.60
C ILE A 192 0.47 7.23 -11.38
N HIS A 193 0.75 8.10 -12.35
CA HIS A 193 0.32 9.50 -12.37
C HIS A 193 0.60 10.29 -11.07
N GLY A 194 1.75 10.05 -10.43
CA GLY A 194 2.13 10.75 -9.20
C GLY A 194 1.67 10.08 -7.91
N ALA A 195 0.89 9.00 -7.99
CA ALA A 195 0.45 8.20 -6.87
C ALA A 195 1.13 6.83 -6.85
N LEU A 196 1.28 6.24 -5.68
CA LEU A 196 1.78 4.88 -5.50
C LEU A 196 0.58 3.96 -5.22
N LEU A 197 0.32 3.01 -6.11
CA LEU A 197 -0.55 1.88 -5.80
C LEU A 197 0.27 0.82 -5.07
N ALA A 198 -0.36 0.19 -4.09
CA ALA A 198 0.26 -0.91 -3.37
C ALA A 198 -0.74 -2.02 -3.05
N ASN A 199 -0.31 -3.27 -3.20
CA ASN A 199 -0.97 -4.41 -2.58
C ASN A 199 -0.84 -4.33 -1.05
N VAL A 200 -1.87 -4.78 -0.35
CA VAL A 200 -1.79 -5.08 1.09
C VAL A 200 -1.94 -6.59 1.26
N TRP A 201 -0.87 -7.24 1.72
CA TRP A 201 -0.73 -8.69 1.73
C TRP A 201 -1.87 -9.38 2.51
N HIS A 202 -2.31 -10.54 2.02
CA HIS A 202 -3.50 -11.28 2.49
C HIS A 202 -4.84 -10.52 2.46
N THR A 203 -4.92 -9.38 1.79
CA THR A 203 -6.20 -8.68 1.58
C THR A 203 -6.64 -8.74 0.12
N GLY A 204 -7.92 -8.43 -0.13
CA GLY A 204 -8.44 -8.19 -1.48
C GLY A 204 -8.42 -6.72 -1.87
N PHE A 205 -7.49 -5.93 -1.34
CA PHE A 205 -7.44 -4.48 -1.55
C PHE A 205 -6.10 -4.03 -2.15
N LEU A 206 -6.18 -2.97 -2.96
CA LEU A 206 -5.05 -2.07 -3.17
C LEU A 206 -5.28 -0.78 -2.38
N VAL A 207 -4.20 -0.07 -2.07
CA VAL A 207 -4.26 1.29 -1.55
C VAL A 207 -3.59 2.26 -2.51
N ARG A 208 -4.13 3.47 -2.62
CA ARG A 208 -3.52 4.58 -3.34
C ARG A 208 -2.88 5.54 -2.34
N ILE A 209 -1.55 5.55 -2.30
CA ILE A 209 -0.72 6.31 -1.38
C ILE A 209 -0.18 7.56 -2.07
N ASP A 210 -0.26 8.71 -1.40
CA ASP A 210 0.53 9.88 -1.79
C ASP A 210 2.00 9.66 -1.39
N PRO A 211 2.94 9.50 -2.33
CA PRO A 211 4.35 9.19 -2.05
C PRO A 211 5.12 10.34 -1.35
N LYS A 212 4.55 11.55 -1.31
CA LYS A 212 5.14 12.69 -0.61
C LYS A 212 4.80 12.66 0.88
N THR A 213 3.55 12.33 1.21
CA THR A 213 3.03 12.41 2.58
C THR A 213 2.83 11.07 3.27
N GLY A 214 2.74 9.98 2.50
CA GLY A 214 2.43 8.63 2.98
C GLY A 214 0.95 8.41 3.31
N LYS A 215 0.09 9.42 3.08
CA LYS A 215 -1.34 9.28 3.36
C LYS A 215 -2.00 8.44 2.28
N VAL A 216 -2.78 7.44 2.71
CA VAL A 216 -3.68 6.71 1.83
C VAL A 216 -4.86 7.61 1.48
N GLY A 217 -5.05 7.86 0.18
CA GLY A 217 -6.15 8.69 -0.34
C GLY A 217 -7.32 7.90 -0.92
N ALA A 218 -7.17 6.59 -1.12
CA ALA A 218 -8.25 5.68 -1.49
C ALA A 218 -7.87 4.22 -1.22
N VAL A 219 -8.88 3.39 -0.93
CA VAL A 219 -8.81 1.92 -0.97
C VAL A 219 -9.50 1.46 -2.25
N ILE A 220 -8.94 0.47 -2.95
CA ILE A 220 -9.51 -0.09 -4.19
C ILE A 220 -9.91 -1.53 -3.88
N ASP A 221 -11.20 -1.84 -4.03
CA ASP A 221 -11.77 -3.14 -3.71
C ASP A 221 -11.65 -4.13 -4.89
N LEU A 222 -10.74 -5.09 -4.74
CA LEU A 222 -10.50 -6.17 -5.69
C LEU A 222 -11.04 -7.53 -5.19
N ARG A 223 -11.78 -7.56 -4.07
CA ARG A 223 -12.39 -8.80 -3.56
C ARG A 223 -13.27 -9.52 -4.61
N PRO A 224 -14.01 -8.84 -5.51
CA PRO A 224 -14.71 -9.53 -6.59
C PRO A 224 -13.80 -10.37 -7.50
N LEU A 225 -12.58 -9.90 -7.78
CA LEU A 225 -11.59 -10.65 -8.57
C LEU A 225 -11.05 -11.84 -7.78
N VAL A 226 -10.75 -11.65 -6.49
CA VAL A 226 -10.32 -12.74 -5.60
C VAL A 226 -11.38 -13.84 -5.52
N ALA A 227 -12.65 -13.46 -5.39
CA ALA A 227 -13.77 -14.39 -5.37
C ALA A 227 -13.96 -15.12 -6.72
N GLU A 228 -13.71 -14.45 -7.85
CA GLU A 228 -13.77 -15.06 -9.17
C GLU A 228 -12.65 -16.09 -9.39
N VAL A 229 -11.43 -15.79 -8.91
CA VAL A 229 -10.30 -16.74 -8.99
C VAL A 229 -10.54 -17.97 -8.11
N ALA A 230 -11.21 -17.79 -6.96
CA ALA A 230 -11.61 -18.87 -6.06
C ALA A 230 -10.46 -19.85 -5.71
N ALA A 231 -9.26 -19.31 -5.51
CA ALA A 231 -8.09 -20.12 -5.18
C ALA A 231 -8.26 -20.83 -3.83
N THR A 232 -7.82 -22.07 -3.75
CA THR A 232 -7.87 -22.89 -2.53
C THR A 232 -6.58 -22.86 -1.72
N ASP A 233 -5.47 -22.51 -2.37
CA ASP A 233 -4.18 -22.29 -1.70
C ASP A 233 -4.24 -20.96 -0.92
N ARG A 234 -3.79 -20.98 0.33
CA ARG A 234 -3.80 -19.80 1.20
C ARG A 234 -2.80 -18.74 0.77
N GLU A 235 -1.74 -19.15 0.08
CA GLU A 235 -0.72 -18.25 -0.46
C GLU A 235 -1.04 -17.78 -1.87
N ALA A 236 -2.12 -18.27 -2.49
CA ALA A 236 -2.59 -17.80 -3.79
C ALA A 236 -3.37 -16.47 -3.68
N VAL A 237 -2.70 -15.46 -3.12
CA VAL A 237 -3.27 -14.15 -2.81
C VAL A 237 -3.07 -13.15 -3.94
N LEU A 238 -3.90 -12.10 -3.95
CA LEU A 238 -3.74 -10.92 -4.79
C LEU A 238 -2.35 -10.28 -4.57
N ASN A 239 -1.55 -10.18 -5.62
CA ASN A 239 -0.21 -9.56 -5.63
C ASN A 239 0.26 -9.34 -7.07
N GLY A 240 0.74 -8.13 -7.40
CA GLY A 240 1.21 -7.78 -8.74
C GLY A 240 0.31 -6.74 -9.42
N ILE A 241 0.91 -5.60 -9.76
CA ILE A 241 0.24 -4.44 -10.37
C ILE A 241 1.13 -3.95 -11.52
N ALA A 242 0.59 -3.76 -12.72
CA ALA A 242 1.36 -3.23 -13.83
C ALA A 242 0.61 -2.15 -14.59
N TRP A 243 1.32 -1.11 -15.01
CA TRP A 243 0.75 0.04 -15.70
C TRP A 243 1.28 0.24 -17.13
N ASP A 244 0.38 0.15 -18.11
CA ASP A 244 0.66 0.58 -19.49
C ASP A 244 0.30 2.05 -19.69
N ALA A 245 1.27 2.93 -19.46
CA ALA A 245 1.09 4.37 -19.62
C ALA A 245 0.72 4.81 -21.05
N LYS A 246 1.05 4.01 -22.08
CA LYS A 246 0.77 4.38 -23.48
C LYS A 246 -0.70 4.17 -23.82
N ALA A 247 -1.29 3.08 -23.31
CA ALA A 247 -2.67 2.71 -23.59
C ALA A 247 -3.63 2.97 -22.42
N ASP A 248 -3.13 3.50 -21.30
CA ASP A 248 -3.91 3.79 -20.09
C ASP A 248 -4.57 2.52 -19.51
N ARG A 249 -3.78 1.43 -19.39
CA ARG A 249 -4.26 0.11 -18.93
C ARG A 249 -3.60 -0.30 -17.62
N LEU A 250 -4.43 -0.66 -16.64
CA LEU A 250 -4.00 -1.17 -15.35
C LEU A 250 -4.24 -2.68 -15.30
N PHE A 251 -3.19 -3.43 -15.00
CA PHE A 251 -3.24 -4.87 -14.84
C PHE A 251 -3.03 -5.27 -13.39
N VAL A 252 -3.76 -6.30 -12.95
CA VAL A 252 -3.60 -6.92 -11.63
C VAL A 252 -3.67 -8.44 -11.75
N THR A 253 -2.90 -9.13 -10.92
CA THR A 253 -2.90 -10.60 -10.83
C THR A 253 -2.69 -11.03 -9.38
N GLY A 254 -2.36 -12.30 -9.18
CA GLY A 254 -1.98 -12.83 -7.88
C GLY A 254 -1.05 -14.02 -7.98
N LYS A 255 -0.52 -14.41 -6.83
CA LYS A 255 0.32 -15.59 -6.68
C LYS A 255 -0.49 -16.82 -7.08
N TYR A 256 0.05 -17.63 -7.99
CA TYR A 256 -0.60 -18.82 -8.58
C TYR A 256 -1.95 -18.54 -9.28
N TRP A 257 -2.30 -17.28 -9.55
CA TRP A 257 -3.56 -16.99 -10.21
C TRP A 257 -3.53 -17.48 -11.65
N PRO A 258 -4.61 -18.10 -12.15
CA PRO A 258 -4.71 -18.51 -13.54
C PRO A 258 -5.01 -17.35 -14.50
N THR A 259 -5.31 -16.18 -13.95
CA THR A 259 -5.87 -15.04 -14.68
C THR A 259 -5.18 -13.75 -14.25
N LEU A 260 -4.74 -12.98 -15.24
CA LEU A 260 -4.38 -11.58 -15.09
C LEU A 260 -5.55 -10.73 -15.60
N PHE A 261 -5.93 -9.72 -14.83
CA PHE A 261 -7.07 -8.85 -15.11
C PHE A 261 -6.60 -7.49 -15.57
N GLU A 262 -7.18 -6.97 -16.64
CA GLU A 262 -7.17 -5.53 -16.92
C GLU A 262 -8.38 -4.90 -16.26
N ILE A 263 -8.16 -3.82 -15.49
CA ILE A 263 -9.19 -3.18 -14.68
C ILE A 263 -9.25 -1.68 -14.92
N LYS A 264 -10.43 -1.10 -14.64
CA LYS A 264 -10.61 0.35 -14.47
C LYS A 264 -11.10 0.62 -13.06
N ILE A 265 -10.46 1.57 -12.38
CA ILE A 265 -10.85 2.04 -11.05
C ILE A 265 -11.94 3.10 -11.22
N ALA A 266 -13.04 2.98 -10.46
CA ALA A 266 -14.08 3.99 -10.45
C ALA A 266 -13.55 5.35 -9.98
N ALA A 267 -14.10 6.44 -10.50
CA ALA A 267 -13.79 7.77 -9.98
C ALA A 267 -14.21 7.86 -8.51
N ALA A 268 -13.40 8.55 -7.69
CA ALA A 268 -13.80 8.84 -6.33
C ALA A 268 -15.10 9.69 -6.34
N PRO A 269 -16.06 9.41 -5.44
CA PRO A 269 -17.18 10.31 -5.23
C PRO A 269 -16.64 11.72 -4.98
N ARG A 270 -17.18 12.71 -5.71
CA ARG A 270 -16.87 14.13 -5.48
C ARG A 270 -17.47 14.61 -4.17
#